data_AF-F6HTF9-F1
#
_entry.id   AF-F6HTF9-F1
#
_cell.length_a   1.000
_cell.length_b   1.000
_cell.length_c   1.000
_cell.angle_alpha   90.00
_cell.angle_beta   90.00
_cell.angle_gamma   90.00
#
_symmetry.space_group_name_H-M   'P 1'
#
loop_
_entity.id
_entity.type
_entity.pdbx_description
1 polymer ?
#
loop_
_entity_poly.entity_id
_entity_poly.type
_entity_poly.pdbx_seq_one_letter_code
_entity_poly.pdbx_strand_id
1 'polypeptide(L)'
;MKDPSMWFLDHNYHEPMFSTFKGINAKEHVVGWYSTGPTLQENDLDIPGLFHDYAPNPVLVIIDVQPKEIGIPTKAYYAVEEVKESATQKSQNGSSS
;
A
#
# COMPACT_ATOMS: atom_id res chain seq x y z
N MET A 1 -19.70 3.72 -16.84
CA MET A 1 -18.34 3.15 -16.71
C MET A 1 -17.78 3.70 -15.41
N LYS A 2 -17.53 2.86 -14.39
CA LYS A 2 -16.85 3.30 -13.16
C LYS A 2 -15.40 3.53 -13.51
N ASP A 3 -14.87 4.68 -13.16
CA ASP A 3 -13.45 5.00 -13.34
C ASP A 3 -12.62 4.08 -12.44
N PRO A 4 -11.69 3.27 -12.98
CA PRO A 4 -10.84 2.39 -12.17
C PRO A 4 -9.98 3.13 -11.16
N SER A 5 -9.68 4.42 -11.37
CA SER A 5 -8.90 5.26 -10.46
C SER A 5 -9.68 5.77 -9.25
N MET A 6 -11.02 5.64 -9.28
CA MET A 6 -11.88 6.17 -8.23
C MET A 6 -12.13 5.11 -7.16
N TRP A 7 -11.30 5.14 -6.12
CA TRP A 7 -11.47 4.35 -4.91
C TRP A 7 -12.05 5.21 -3.77
N PHE A 8 -12.78 4.57 -2.86
CA PHE A 8 -13.33 5.22 -1.67
C PHE A 8 -13.03 4.33 -0.47
N LEU A 9 -12.32 4.89 0.50
CA LEU A 9 -12.14 4.28 1.82
C LEU A 9 -13.01 5.05 2.81
N ASP A 10 -13.99 4.39 3.40
CA ASP A 10 -14.86 5.01 4.42
C ASP A 10 -14.06 5.18 5.72
N HIS A 11 -13.55 6.40 5.93
CA HIS A 11 -12.79 6.77 7.12
C HIS A 11 -13.65 6.74 8.40
N ASN A 12 -14.98 6.90 8.29
CA ASN A 12 -15.88 6.96 9.45
C ASN A 12 -16.14 5.59 10.08
N TYR A 13 -15.88 4.49 9.37
CA TYR A 13 -16.05 3.13 9.89
C TYR A 13 -14.79 2.61 10.60
N HIS A 14 -13.60 3.10 10.23
CA HIS A 14 -12.32 2.57 10.69
C HIS A 14 -11.85 3.12 12.04
N GLU A 15 -12.02 4.42 12.30
CA GLU A 15 -11.61 5.02 13.58
C GLU A 15 -12.32 4.41 14.81
N PRO A 16 -13.65 4.18 14.82
CA PRO A 16 -14.33 3.57 15.97
C PRO A 16 -13.96 2.11 16.17
N MET A 17 -13.77 1.35 15.08
CA MET A 17 -13.35 -0.05 15.14
C MET A 17 -11.95 -0.18 15.76
N PHE A 18 -11.02 0.69 15.39
CA PHE A 18 -9.66 0.68 15.96
C PHE A 18 -9.63 1.04 17.45
N SER A 19 -10.38 2.06 17.87
CA SER A 19 -10.51 2.40 19.30
C SER A 19 -11.10 1.23 20.10
N THR A 20 -12.03 0.49 19.50
CA THR A 20 -12.65 -0.69 20.13
C THR A 20 -11.68 -1.87 20.18
N PHE A 21 -10.89 -2.11 19.12
CA PHE A 21 -9.88 -3.18 19.08
C PHE A 21 -8.76 -2.99 20.11
N LYS A 22 -8.23 -1.76 20.24
CA LYS A 22 -7.23 -1.43 21.28
C LYS A 22 -7.77 -1.62 22.70
N GLY A 23 -9.08 -1.44 22.91
CA GLY A 23 -9.73 -1.58 24.21
C GLY A 23 -10.03 -3.03 24.62
N ILE A 24 -10.17 -3.95 23.65
CA ILE A 24 -10.52 -5.36 23.91
C ILE A 24 -9.29 -6.22 24.20
N ASN A 25 -8.16 -5.97 23.52
CA ASN A 25 -6.93 -6.74 23.72
C ASN A 25 -5.66 -5.88 23.53
N ALA A 26 -5.00 -5.54 24.65
CA ALA A 26 -3.80 -4.70 24.64
C ALA A 26 -2.59 -5.31 23.90
N LYS A 27 -2.64 -6.60 23.55
CA LYS A 27 -1.59 -7.30 22.79
C LYS A 27 -1.80 -7.28 21.28
N GLU A 28 -2.96 -6.82 20.80
CA GLU A 28 -3.28 -6.77 19.37
C GLU A 28 -2.99 -5.38 18.81
N HIS A 29 -2.30 -5.36 17.67
CA HIS A 29 -1.91 -4.13 16.98
C HIS A 29 -2.27 -4.25 15.50
N VAL A 30 -2.74 -3.16 14.90
CA VAL A 30 -2.93 -3.07 13.46
C VAL A 30 -1.55 -3.09 12.79
N VAL A 31 -1.40 -3.91 11.75
CA VAL A 31 -0.15 -4.06 10.99
C VAL A 31 -0.31 -3.78 9.50
N GLY A 32 -1.51 -3.40 9.06
CA GLY A 32 -1.81 -3.12 7.65
C GLY A 32 -3.26 -3.41 7.28
N TRP A 33 -3.51 -3.75 6.01
CA TRP A 33 -4.84 -4.01 5.44
C TRP A 33 -4.83 -5.19 4.47
N TYR A 34 -6.01 -5.60 4.02
CA TYR A 34 -6.15 -6.67 3.04
C TYR A 34 -7.11 -6.31 1.92
N SER A 35 -6.94 -6.96 0.77
CA SER A 35 -7.83 -6.84 -0.39
C SER A 35 -8.15 -8.22 -0.96
N THR A 36 -9.36 -8.38 -1.50
CA THR A 36 -9.79 -9.59 -2.19
C THR A 36 -9.59 -9.44 -3.69
N GLY A 37 -8.83 -10.33 -4.30
CA GLY A 37 -8.55 -10.30 -5.74
C GLY A 37 -7.23 -11.01 -6.07
N PRO A 38 -6.94 -11.32 -7.34
CA PRO A 38 -5.73 -12.08 -7.66
C PRO A 38 -4.47 -11.21 -7.75
N THR A 39 -4.60 -9.89 -7.97
CA THR A 39 -3.49 -9.01 -8.34
C THR A 39 -3.60 -7.62 -7.70
N LEU A 40 -2.45 -6.95 -7.54
CA LEU A 40 -2.34 -5.54 -7.18
C LEU A 40 -3.12 -4.67 -8.18
N GLN A 41 -3.76 -3.62 -7.68
CA GLN A 41 -4.38 -2.56 -8.46
C GLN A 41 -3.58 -1.27 -8.29
N GLU A 42 -3.65 -0.36 -9.27
CA GLU A 42 -2.93 0.92 -9.20
C GLU A 42 -3.33 1.74 -7.95
N ASN A 43 -4.59 1.65 -7.54
CA ASN A 43 -5.11 2.29 -6.34
C ASN A 43 -4.45 1.81 -5.04
N ASP A 44 -3.86 0.60 -5.03
CA ASP A 44 -3.16 0.07 -3.85
C ASP A 44 -1.87 0.87 -3.52
N LEU A 45 -1.40 1.74 -4.43
CA LEU A 45 -0.24 2.61 -4.20
C LEU A 45 -0.57 3.84 -3.34
N ASP A 46 -1.83 4.28 -3.30
CA ASP A 46 -2.25 5.47 -2.56
C ASP A 46 -2.67 5.14 -1.12
N ILE A 47 -3.12 3.91 -0.88
CA ILE A 47 -3.58 3.40 0.43
C ILE A 47 -2.47 3.38 1.52
N PRO A 48 -1.19 3.05 1.24
CA PRO A 48 -0.14 3.02 2.24
C PRO A 48 -0.04 4.34 3.02
N GLY A 49 -0.20 5.48 2.35
CA GLY A 49 -0.14 6.79 2.98
C GLY A 49 -1.15 6.96 4.12
N LEU A 50 -2.36 6.41 3.97
CA LEU A 50 -3.39 6.42 5.00
C LEU A 50 -3.08 5.50 6.18
N PHE A 51 -2.37 4.39 5.94
CA PHE A 51 -2.11 3.39 6.96
C PHE A 51 -0.85 3.65 7.80
N HIS A 52 0.00 4.60 7.42
CA HIS A 52 1.20 4.97 8.20
C HIS A 52 0.87 5.51 9.59
N ASP A 53 -0.29 6.16 9.75
CA ASP A 53 -0.77 6.64 11.06
C ASP A 53 -1.14 5.48 12.01
N TYR A 54 -1.37 4.29 11.46
CA TYR A 54 -1.80 3.10 12.19
C TYR A 54 -0.66 2.13 12.47
N ALA A 55 0.30 2.01 11.54
CA ALA A 55 1.47 1.15 11.67
C ALA A 55 2.69 1.77 10.97
N PRO A 56 3.91 1.68 11.56
CA PRO A 56 5.10 2.28 10.99
C PRO A 56 5.53 1.66 9.65
N ASN A 57 5.16 0.41 9.41
CA ASN A 57 5.42 -0.31 8.15
C ASN A 57 4.18 -1.13 7.81
N PRO A 58 3.12 -0.51 7.26
CA PRO A 58 1.88 -1.22 7.04
C PRO A 58 2.03 -2.19 5.86
N VAL A 59 1.49 -3.40 6.02
CA VAL A 59 1.54 -4.47 5.01
C VAL A 59 0.19 -4.61 4.32
N LEU A 60 0.19 -4.64 2.99
CA LEU A 60 -0.97 -5.08 2.19
C LEU A 60 -0.91 -6.59 2.01
N VAL A 61 -1.98 -7.28 2.37
CA VAL A 61 -2.16 -8.71 2.04
C VAL A 61 -3.26 -8.87 0.99
N ILE A 62 -2.89 -9.37 -0.19
CA ILE A 62 -3.85 -9.79 -1.21
C ILE A 62 -4.23 -11.25 -0.95
N ILE A 63 -5.52 -11.50 -0.83
CA ILE A 63 -6.09 -12.82 -0.58
C ILE A 63 -6.84 -13.28 -1.83
N ASP A 64 -6.37 -14.37 -2.44
CA ASP A 64 -7.08 -15.07 -3.50
C ASP A 64 -8.19 -15.91 -2.88
N VAL A 65 -9.44 -15.47 -3.10
CA VAL A 65 -10.65 -16.13 -2.60
C VAL A 65 -11.11 -17.26 -3.51
N GLN A 66 -10.51 -17.42 -4.69
CA GLN A 66 -10.81 -18.48 -5.66
C GLN A 66 -9.51 -19.06 -6.26
N PRO A 67 -8.64 -19.66 -5.43
CA PRO A 67 -7.35 -20.15 -5.87
C PRO A 67 -7.51 -21.28 -6.90
N LYS A 68 -6.90 -21.07 -8.08
CA LYS A 68 -6.86 -22.08 -9.15
C LYS A 68 -5.62 -22.96 -9.09
N GLU A 69 -4.56 -22.46 -8.45
CA GLU A 69 -3.28 -23.15 -8.30
C GLU A 69 -3.14 -23.70 -6.87
N ILE A 70 -2.44 -24.84 -6.74
CA ILE A 70 -2.13 -25.42 -5.44
C ILE A 70 -1.00 -24.60 -4.81
N GLY A 71 -1.28 -23.92 -3.70
CA GLY A 71 -0.29 -23.09 -3.02
C GLY A 71 -0.88 -22.23 -1.90
N ILE A 72 -0.09 -21.28 -1.41
CA ILE A 72 -0.55 -20.29 -0.43
C ILE A 72 -1.41 -19.25 -1.16
N PRO A 73 -2.68 -19.05 -0.76
CA PRO A 73 -3.61 -18.16 -1.47
C PRO A 73 -3.37 -16.68 -1.14
N THR A 74 -2.23 -16.33 -0.55
CA THR A 74 -1.95 -14.98 -0.07
C THR A 74 -0.62 -14.45 -0.59
N LYS A 75 -0.59 -13.16 -0.89
CA LYS A 75 0.62 -12.41 -1.24
C LYS A 75 0.69 -11.16 -0.40
N ALA A 76 1.82 -10.94 0.26
CA ALA A 76 2.06 -9.78 1.11
C ALA A 76 3.01 -8.79 0.44
N TYR A 77 2.69 -7.50 0.54
CA TYR A 77 3.44 -6.39 -0.04
C TYR A 77 3.62 -5.28 1.00
N TYR A 78 4.73 -4.55 0.90
CA TYR A 78 4.97 -3.33 1.66
C TYR A 78 5.47 -2.25 0.71
N ALA A 79 5.18 -0.99 1.03
CA ALA A 79 5.59 0.14 0.20
C ALA A 79 7.08 0.43 0.37
N VAL A 80 7.76 0.74 -0.74
CA VAL A 80 9.17 1.16 -0.77
C VAL A 80 9.28 2.41 -1.64
N GLU A 81 9.91 3.46 -1.13
CA GLU A 81 10.25 4.65 -1.92
C GLU A 81 11.56 4.42 -2.68
N GLU A 82 11.53 4.48 -4.01
CA GLU A 82 12.73 4.41 -4.84
C GLU A 82 13.17 5.81 -5.27
N VAL A 83 14.30 6.29 -4.75
CA VAL A 83 14.90 7.57 -5.18
C VAL A 83 15.74 7.30 -6.44
N LYS A 84 15.27 7.75 -7.60
CA LYS A 84 16.05 7.71 -8.85
C LYS A 84 17.05 8.86 -8.88
N GLU A 85 18.33 8.55 -8.72
CA GLU A 85 19.42 9.53 -8.83
C GLU A 85 19.52 10.03 -10.29
N SER A 86 19.13 11.27 -10.52
CA SER A 86 19.15 11.89 -11.85
C SER A 86 20.57 12.33 -12.19
N ALA A 87 21.31 11.50 -12.92
CA ALA A 87 22.62 11.85 -13.46
C ALA A 87 22.52 13.07 -14.39
N THR A 88 22.79 14.26 -13.87
CA THR A 88 22.89 15.48 -14.66
C THR A 88 24.31 15.59 -15.21
N GLN A 89 24.60 14.94 -16.34
CA GLN A 89 25.82 15.21 -17.10
C GLN A 89 25.65 16.52 -17.87
N LYS A 90 26.13 17.62 -17.28
CA LYS A 90 26.27 18.89 -17.99
C LYS A 90 27.48 18.81 -18.92
N SER A 91 27.26 18.35 -20.15
CA SER A 91 28.22 18.52 -21.25
C SER A 91 28.20 19.99 -21.67
N GLN A 92 29.22 20.76 -21.29
CA GLN A 92 29.55 22.01 -21.98
C GLN A 92 30.86 21.80 -22.75
N ASN A 93 30.69 21.36 -23.99
CA ASN A 93 31.64 21.63 -25.07
C ASN A 93 31.37 23.04 -25.62
N GLY A 94 32.44 23.79 -25.90
CA GLY A 94 32.45 25.13 -26.51
C GLY A 94 33.10 26.13 -25.55
N SER A 95 34.21 26.80 -25.85
CA SER A 95 34.70 27.24 -27.14
C SER A 95 36.15 27.70 -27.02
N SER A 96 36.95 27.38 -28.04
CA SER A 96 38.26 27.96 -28.33
C SER A 96 38.23 29.49 -28.32
N SER A 97 39.22 30.13 -27.69
CA SER A 97 39.90 31.36 -28.11
C SER A 97 41.14 31.57 -27.25
#